data_AF-A0A842YCI3-F1
#
_entry.id   AF-A0A842YCI3-F1
#
_cell.length_a   1.000
_cell.length_b   1.000
_cell.length_c   1.000
_cell.angle_alpha   90.00
_cell.angle_beta   90.00
_cell.angle_gamma   90.00
#
_symmetry.space_group_name_H-M   'P 1'
#
loop_
_entity.id
_entity.type
_entity.pdbx_description
1 polymer ?
#
loop_
_entity_poly.entity_id
_entity_poly.type
_entity_poly.pdbx_seq_one_letter_code
_entity_poly.pdbx_strand_id
1 'polypeptide(L)'
;MPVTPLHYPFAFLMSKSDKRFSLPALVVGSVMPDIEVPIIWSFFNTLPDHLFLHSLIGAATLGTLLTVLVTRFLYAPIISTFFGVDKTELNDACRVTPWLVASSFIGVMSHLILDFPMHWYNPILWPWIDPYDVIGPLVLLFMPTYTLWNAYIIASALTHISMIVLWIVILAKLYSKGNLWSRHWIGRSNSN
;
A
#
# COMPACT_ATOMS: atom_id res chain seq x y z
N MET A 1 -6.13 -6.78 -8.28
CA MET A 1 -5.38 -6.11 -7.20
C MET A 1 -5.56 -6.90 -5.94
N PRO A 2 -4.63 -6.80 -4.97
CA PRO A 2 -4.93 -7.01 -3.58
C PRO A 2 -6.18 -6.22 -3.25
N VAL A 3 -7.01 -6.76 -2.38
CA VAL A 3 -7.93 -5.88 -1.66
C VAL A 3 -7.04 -4.84 -0.95
N THR A 4 -7.09 -3.58 -1.40
CA THR A 4 -6.14 -2.49 -1.08
C THR A 4 -5.63 -2.48 0.37
N PRO A 5 -6.47 -2.69 1.41
CA PRO A 5 -6.01 -2.88 2.80
C PRO A 5 -4.90 -3.92 3.05
N LEU A 6 -4.75 -4.94 2.20
CA LEU A 6 -3.75 -6.01 2.34
C LEU A 6 -2.32 -5.57 2.05
N HIS A 7 -2.10 -4.33 1.65
CA HIS A 7 -0.78 -3.72 1.61
C HIS A 7 -0.29 -3.23 2.99
N TYR A 8 -1.22 -3.03 3.94
CA TYR A 8 -0.91 -2.58 5.30
C TYR A 8 0.17 -3.41 5.99
N PRO A 9 0.15 -4.77 5.96
CA PRO A 9 1.11 -5.58 6.71
C PRO A 9 2.55 -5.30 6.29
N PHE A 10 2.79 -5.13 5.00
CA PHE A 10 4.12 -4.82 4.48
C PHE A 10 4.55 -3.41 4.91
N ALA A 11 3.69 -2.40 4.73
CA ALA A 11 3.93 -1.04 5.22
C ALA A 11 4.23 -1.00 6.73
N PHE A 12 3.51 -1.79 7.53
CA PHE A 12 3.73 -1.89 8.97
C PHE A 12 5.10 -2.49 9.30
N LEU A 13 5.51 -3.56 8.63
CA LEU A 13 6.85 -4.16 8.83
C LEU A 13 7.95 -3.18 8.46
N MET A 14 7.80 -2.46 7.34
CA MET A 14 8.75 -1.40 6.94
C MET A 14 8.84 -0.30 7.99
N SER A 15 7.73 0.07 8.61
CA SER A 15 7.72 1.02 9.73
C SER A 15 8.55 0.55 10.93
N LYS A 16 8.83 -0.75 11.07
CA LYS A 16 9.61 -1.30 12.19
C LYS A 16 11.09 -1.46 11.87
N SER A 17 11.52 -1.29 10.62
CA SER A 17 12.93 -1.38 10.25
C SER A 17 13.73 -0.13 10.67
N ASP A 18 13.09 1.03 10.73
CA ASP A 18 13.69 2.28 11.19
C ASP A 18 12.67 3.13 11.98
N LYS A 19 13.09 3.63 13.16
CA LYS A 19 12.23 4.47 14.02
C LYS A 19 11.88 5.83 13.40
N ARG A 20 12.61 6.27 12.38
CA ARG A 20 12.39 7.53 11.67
C ARG A 20 11.24 7.44 10.68
N PHE A 21 10.88 6.23 10.22
CA PHE A 21 9.78 6.07 9.28
C PHE A 21 8.41 6.37 9.92
N SER A 22 7.57 7.08 9.16
CA SER A 22 6.21 7.41 9.55
C SER A 22 5.28 6.27 9.11
N LEU A 23 4.72 5.54 10.08
CA LEU A 23 3.73 4.51 9.80
C LEU A 23 2.51 5.07 9.04
N PRO A 24 1.92 6.23 9.43
CA PRO A 24 0.83 6.84 8.66
C PRO A 24 1.16 7.02 7.17
N ALA A 25 2.35 7.55 6.87
CA ALA A 25 2.76 7.81 5.49
C ALA A 25 3.01 6.52 4.70
N LEU A 26 3.61 5.51 5.32
CA LEU A 26 3.78 4.20 4.71
C LEU A 26 2.43 3.54 4.39
N VAL A 27 1.49 3.62 5.33
CA VAL A 27 0.12 3.07 5.16
C VAL A 27 -0.62 3.78 4.04
N VAL A 28 -0.67 5.11 4.06
CA VAL A 28 -1.33 5.89 3.00
C VAL A 28 -0.65 5.65 1.65
N GLY A 29 0.68 5.61 1.60
CA GLY A 29 1.41 5.35 0.36
C GLY A 29 1.11 3.97 -0.20
N SER A 30 0.99 2.97 0.68
CA SER A 30 0.69 1.58 0.29
C SER A 30 -0.70 1.37 -0.31
N VAL A 31 -1.58 2.37 -0.22
CA VAL A 31 -2.94 2.34 -0.78
C VAL A 31 -3.18 3.44 -1.82
N MET A 32 -2.24 4.38 -1.96
CA MET A 32 -2.43 5.56 -2.82
C MET A 32 -2.53 5.21 -4.31
N PRO A 33 -1.74 4.29 -4.88
CA PRO A 33 -1.87 3.95 -6.30
C PRO A 33 -3.28 3.54 -6.70
N ASP A 34 -3.95 2.74 -5.88
CA ASP A 34 -5.32 2.24 -6.13
C ASP A 34 -6.39 3.33 -6.20
N ILE A 35 -6.10 4.57 -5.80
CA ILE A 35 -7.08 5.66 -5.90
C ILE A 35 -7.44 5.97 -7.36
N GLU A 36 -6.57 5.66 -8.33
CA GLU A 36 -6.87 5.88 -9.74
C GLU A 36 -7.97 4.94 -10.26
N VAL A 37 -8.12 3.76 -9.66
CA VAL A 37 -9.05 2.71 -10.10
C VAL A 37 -10.50 3.18 -10.04
N PRO A 38 -11.05 3.65 -8.89
CA PRO A 38 -12.42 4.13 -8.85
C PRO A 38 -12.65 5.36 -9.76
N ILE A 39 -11.61 6.18 -9.99
CA ILE A 39 -11.68 7.33 -10.91
C ILE A 39 -11.81 6.82 -12.35
N ILE A 40 -10.96 5.88 -12.77
CA ILE A 40 -11.01 5.28 -14.11
C ILE A 40 -12.36 4.59 -14.34
N TRP A 41 -12.84 3.78 -13.40
CA TRP A 41 -14.14 3.11 -13.53
C TRP A 41 -15.31 4.09 -13.67
N SER A 42 -15.22 5.26 -13.01
CA SER A 42 -16.29 6.25 -13.04
C SER A 42 -16.30 7.10 -14.32
N PHE A 43 -15.14 7.39 -14.90
CA PHE A 43 -15.01 8.38 -15.98
C PHE A 43 -14.45 7.82 -17.31
N PHE A 44 -13.78 6.67 -17.28
CA PHE A 44 -12.99 6.13 -18.40
C PHE A 44 -13.12 4.60 -18.51
N ASN A 45 -14.33 4.11 -18.75
CA ASN A 45 -14.66 2.68 -18.79
C ASN A 45 -13.95 1.85 -19.90
N THR A 46 -13.25 2.49 -20.84
CA THR A 46 -12.48 1.83 -21.90
C THR A 46 -10.99 1.72 -21.59
N LEU A 47 -10.50 2.38 -20.53
CA LEU A 47 -9.11 2.30 -20.12
C LEU A 47 -8.89 1.10 -19.19
N PRO A 48 -7.66 0.52 -19.17
CA PRO A 48 -7.26 -0.40 -18.13
C PRO A 48 -7.44 0.23 -16.75
N ASP A 49 -7.74 -0.60 -15.76
CA ASP A 49 -7.98 -0.21 -14.37
C ASP A 49 -6.73 0.35 -13.66
N HIS A 50 -5.52 0.13 -14.22
CA HIS A 50 -4.26 0.68 -13.69
C HIS A 50 -3.47 1.36 -14.81
N LEU A 51 -2.95 2.55 -14.53
CA LEU A 51 -2.19 3.33 -15.50
C LEU A 51 -1.08 4.12 -14.80
N PHE A 52 -1.33 5.38 -14.49
CA PHE A 52 -0.27 6.34 -14.22
C PHE A 52 0.29 6.15 -12.81
N LEU A 53 -0.56 6.03 -11.79
CA LEU A 53 -0.11 5.88 -10.40
C LEU A 53 0.55 4.52 -10.13
N HIS A 54 0.30 3.52 -10.97
CA HIS A 54 0.99 2.22 -10.95
C HIS A 54 2.27 2.18 -11.79
N SER A 55 2.66 3.27 -12.46
CA SER A 55 3.96 3.39 -13.13
C SER A 55 5.04 3.92 -12.16
N LEU A 56 6.32 3.58 -12.37
CA LEU A 56 7.40 4.11 -11.54
C LEU A 56 7.43 5.64 -11.51
N ILE A 57 7.21 6.31 -12.65
CA ILE A 57 7.18 7.78 -12.70
C ILE A 57 5.99 8.31 -11.91
N GLY A 58 4.77 7.85 -12.22
CA GLY A 58 3.57 8.40 -11.60
C GLY A 58 3.52 8.11 -10.10
N ALA A 59 3.95 6.91 -9.68
CA ALA A 59 4.12 6.54 -8.30
C ALA A 59 5.15 7.42 -7.58
N ALA A 60 6.36 7.55 -8.13
CA ALA A 60 7.44 8.34 -7.51
C ALA A 60 7.09 9.83 -7.41
N THR A 61 6.35 10.37 -8.39
CA THR A 61 6.00 11.79 -8.47
C THR A 61 4.63 12.07 -7.82
N LEU A 62 3.55 11.93 -8.60
CA LEU A 62 2.20 12.27 -8.19
C LEU A 62 1.72 11.39 -7.03
N GLY A 63 2.00 10.09 -7.04
CA GLY A 63 1.67 9.16 -5.96
C GLY A 63 2.29 9.58 -4.63
N THR A 64 3.58 9.91 -4.61
CA THR A 64 4.27 10.44 -3.42
C THR A 64 3.64 11.75 -2.96
N LEU A 65 3.39 12.70 -3.88
CA LEU A 65 2.81 14.00 -3.55
C LEU A 65 1.42 13.84 -2.92
N LEU A 66 0.54 13.06 -3.55
CA LEU A 66 -0.80 12.77 -3.04
C LEU A 66 -0.74 12.08 -1.67
N THR A 67 0.19 11.13 -1.52
CA THR A 67 0.42 10.46 -0.23
C THR A 67 0.78 11.44 0.87
N VAL A 68 1.69 12.38 0.61
CA VAL A 68 2.05 13.42 1.59
C VAL A 68 0.85 14.28 1.96
N LEU A 69 0.07 14.72 0.98
CA LEU A 69 -1.13 15.56 1.20
C LEU A 69 -2.20 14.82 2.00
N VAL A 70 -2.54 13.59 1.60
CA VAL A 70 -3.55 12.77 2.27
C VAL A 70 -3.10 12.39 3.68
N THR A 71 -1.84 12.03 3.87
CA THR A 71 -1.29 11.76 5.20
C THR A 71 -1.40 12.99 6.09
N ARG A 72 -1.01 14.17 5.59
CA ARG A 72 -1.02 15.39 6.39
C ARG A 72 -2.43 15.85 6.76
N PHE A 73 -3.36 15.82 5.80
CA PHE A 73 -4.65 16.52 5.96
C PHE A 73 -5.82 15.59 6.27
N LEU A 74 -5.79 14.33 5.82
CA LEU A 74 -6.95 13.44 5.90
C LEU A 74 -6.74 12.26 6.86
N TYR A 75 -5.50 11.79 7.06
CA TYR A 75 -5.26 10.63 7.91
C TYR A 75 -5.74 10.82 9.36
N ALA A 76 -5.31 11.89 10.02
CA ALA A 76 -5.69 12.17 11.40
C ALA A 76 -7.21 12.28 11.63
N PRO A 77 -7.99 13.08 10.84
CA PRO A 77 -9.43 13.14 11.03
C PRO A 77 -10.14 11.81 10.75
N ILE A 78 -9.72 11.05 9.72
CA ILE A 78 -10.32 9.76 9.39
C ILE A 78 -10.07 8.75 10.53
N ILE A 79 -8.79 8.54 10.88
CA ILE A 79 -8.42 7.51 11.85
C ILE A 79 -8.95 7.82 13.25
N SER A 80 -8.88 9.08 13.69
CA SER A 80 -9.43 9.46 15.00
C SER A 80 -10.94 9.21 15.08
N THR A 81 -11.67 9.49 14.01
CA THR A 81 -13.13 9.28 13.95
C THR A 81 -13.51 7.80 14.00
N PHE A 82 -12.86 6.95 13.22
CA PHE A 82 -13.24 5.54 13.11
C PHE A 82 -12.65 4.63 14.19
N PHE A 83 -11.46 4.96 14.72
CA PHE A 83 -10.73 4.10 15.64
C PHE A 83 -10.51 4.69 17.03
N GLY A 84 -10.99 5.91 17.29
CA GLY A 84 -10.88 6.57 18.59
C GLY A 84 -9.44 6.84 19.02
N VAL A 85 -8.51 6.94 18.07
CA VAL A 85 -7.10 7.26 18.34
C VAL A 85 -6.97 8.77 18.57
N ASP A 86 -6.09 9.17 19.50
CA ASP A 86 -5.89 10.57 19.84
C ASP A 86 -5.48 11.40 18.63
N LYS A 87 -6.26 12.47 18.36
CA LYS A 87 -6.07 13.32 17.18
C LYS A 87 -4.79 14.14 17.25
N THR A 88 -4.34 14.53 18.45
CA THR A 88 -3.12 15.31 18.63
C THR A 88 -1.89 14.46 18.34
N GLU A 89 -1.84 13.22 18.87
CA GLU A 89 -0.79 12.24 18.56
C GLU A 89 -0.75 11.90 17.06
N LEU A 90 -1.91 11.74 16.42
CA LEU A 90 -1.99 11.50 14.98
C LEU A 90 -1.46 12.69 14.17
N ASN A 91 -1.84 13.92 14.53
CA ASN A 91 -1.37 15.12 13.85
C ASN A 91 0.15 15.29 13.95
N ASP A 92 0.74 14.92 15.09
CA ASP A 92 2.19 14.93 15.28
C ASP A 92 2.88 13.85 14.44
N ALA A 93 2.32 12.64 14.39
CA ALA A 93 2.81 11.55 13.54
C ALA A 93 2.71 11.87 12.03
N CYS A 94 1.75 12.73 11.65
CA CYS A 94 1.51 13.18 10.28
C CYS A 94 2.16 14.53 9.95
N ARG A 95 3.06 15.04 10.80
CA ARG A 95 3.78 16.29 10.51
C ARG A 95 4.73 16.10 9.32
N VAL A 96 4.65 17.02 8.35
CA VAL A 96 5.53 16.97 7.17
C VAL A 96 6.98 17.15 7.60
N THR A 97 7.78 16.12 7.34
CA THR A 97 9.22 16.04 7.60
C THR A 97 9.88 15.33 6.41
N PRO A 98 11.20 15.45 6.22
CA PRO A 98 11.89 14.67 5.18
C PRO A 98 11.63 13.17 5.30
N TRP A 99 11.54 12.65 6.52
CA TRP A 99 11.21 11.25 6.77
C TRP A 99 9.77 10.90 6.43
N LEU A 100 8.80 11.80 6.61
CA LEU A 100 7.43 11.58 6.15
C LEU A 100 7.36 11.50 4.63
N VAL A 101 8.09 12.36 3.91
CA VAL A 101 8.17 12.33 2.44
C VAL A 101 8.85 11.04 1.96
N ALA A 102 9.98 10.67 2.57
CA ALA A 102 10.65 9.40 2.26
C ALA A 102 9.75 8.19 2.55
N SER A 103 9.04 8.20 3.68
CA SER A 103 8.07 7.15 4.03
C SER A 103 6.91 7.10 3.05
N SER A 104 6.45 8.24 2.54
CA SER A 104 5.41 8.33 1.51
C SER A 104 5.88 7.68 0.22
N PHE A 105 7.06 8.05 -0.26
CA PHE A 105 7.69 7.45 -1.45
C PHE A 105 7.86 5.94 -1.28
N ILE A 106 8.43 5.51 -0.15
CA ILE A 106 8.64 4.10 0.16
C ILE A 106 7.30 3.35 0.21
N GLY A 107 6.26 3.93 0.82
CA GLY A 107 4.93 3.34 0.89
C GLY A 107 4.35 3.10 -0.50
N VAL A 108 4.42 4.10 -1.38
CA VAL A 108 3.97 3.95 -2.76
C VAL A 108 4.79 2.91 -3.52
N MET A 109 6.12 2.94 -3.43
CA MET A 109 6.95 1.91 -4.07
C MET A 109 6.65 0.50 -3.55
N SER A 110 6.35 0.38 -2.25
CA SER A 110 6.03 -0.89 -1.60
C SER A 110 4.74 -1.50 -2.16
N HIS A 111 3.78 -0.67 -2.56
CA HIS A 111 2.57 -1.09 -3.25
C HIS A 111 2.93 -1.73 -4.61
N LEU A 112 3.68 -1.00 -5.44
CA LEU A 112 4.11 -1.49 -6.76
C LEU A 112 4.89 -2.81 -6.66
N ILE A 113 5.76 -2.94 -5.65
CA ILE A 113 6.54 -4.16 -5.38
C ILE A 113 5.63 -5.34 -5.00
N LEU A 114 4.56 -5.09 -4.24
CA LEU A 114 3.65 -6.16 -3.81
C LEU A 114 2.71 -6.60 -4.95
N ASP A 115 2.32 -5.67 -5.80
CA ASP A 115 1.45 -5.93 -6.95
C ASP A 115 2.19 -6.60 -8.11
N PHE A 116 3.43 -6.21 -8.37
CA PHE A 116 4.20 -6.72 -9.50
C PHE A 116 4.21 -8.25 -9.64
N PRO A 117 4.46 -9.05 -8.59
CA PRO A 117 4.53 -10.50 -8.71
C PRO A 117 3.29 -11.19 -9.28
N MET A 118 2.09 -10.69 -8.98
CA MET A 118 0.85 -11.45 -9.19
C MET A 118 -0.04 -10.91 -10.31
N HIS A 119 0.35 -9.84 -10.99
CA HIS A 119 -0.46 -9.23 -12.06
C HIS A 119 -0.03 -9.72 -13.44
N TRP A 120 -0.99 -9.93 -14.33
CA TRP A 120 -0.76 -10.29 -15.73
C TRP A 120 -0.62 -9.07 -16.66
N TYR A 121 -1.03 -7.90 -16.18
CA TYR A 121 -0.90 -6.58 -16.80
C TYR A 121 -0.24 -5.66 -15.78
N ASN A 122 0.85 -4.97 -16.14
CA ASN A 122 1.56 -4.15 -15.17
C ASN A 122 2.20 -2.87 -15.78
N PRO A 123 1.73 -1.67 -15.41
CA PRO A 123 2.25 -0.42 -15.95
C PRO A 123 3.52 0.09 -15.25
N ILE A 124 4.20 -0.71 -14.42
CA ILE A 124 5.40 -0.29 -13.67
C ILE A 124 6.49 0.36 -14.55
N LEU A 125 6.66 -0.11 -15.79
CA LEU A 125 7.61 0.43 -16.77
C LEU A 125 6.97 1.35 -17.82
N TRP A 126 5.72 1.76 -17.63
CA TRP A 126 5.06 2.76 -18.47
C TRP A 126 5.72 4.15 -18.26
N PRO A 127 5.89 4.98 -19.31
CA PRO A 127 5.38 4.84 -20.68
C PRO A 127 6.35 4.16 -21.66
N TRP A 128 7.43 3.53 -21.17
CA TRP A 128 8.48 3.01 -22.06
C TRP A 128 8.20 1.61 -22.60
N ILE A 129 7.48 0.79 -21.83
CA ILE A 129 7.10 -0.57 -22.21
C ILE A 129 5.58 -0.68 -22.16
N ASP A 130 5.02 -1.42 -23.12
CA ASP A 130 3.59 -1.76 -23.10
C ASP A 130 3.29 -2.56 -21.82
N PRO A 131 2.36 -2.10 -20.96
CA PRO A 131 2.01 -2.81 -19.73
C PRO A 131 1.57 -4.27 -19.92
N TYR A 132 1.08 -4.66 -21.12
CA TYR A 132 0.72 -6.05 -21.44
C TYR A 132 1.94 -6.96 -21.62
N ASP A 133 3.12 -6.40 -21.91
CA ASP A 133 4.38 -7.16 -22.04
C ASP A 133 5.06 -7.39 -20.69
N VAL A 134 4.55 -6.79 -19.61
CA VAL A 134 5.12 -6.87 -18.27
C VAL A 134 4.27 -7.81 -17.40
N ILE A 135 4.57 -9.11 -17.49
CA ILE A 135 3.89 -10.16 -16.72
C ILE A 135 4.62 -10.41 -15.39
N GLY A 136 3.86 -10.48 -14.31
CA GLY A 136 4.37 -10.71 -12.96
C GLY A 136 5.05 -12.07 -12.78
N PRO A 137 6.16 -12.15 -12.03
CA PRO A 137 6.92 -13.40 -11.87
C PRO A 137 6.16 -14.57 -11.24
N LEU A 138 5.21 -14.34 -10.33
CA LEU A 138 4.37 -15.44 -9.81
C LEU A 138 3.37 -15.92 -10.85
N VAL A 139 2.85 -15.05 -11.71
CA VAL A 139 2.00 -15.46 -12.83
C VAL A 139 2.82 -16.35 -13.78
N LEU A 140 4.02 -15.91 -14.16
CA LEU A 140 4.95 -16.68 -15.01
C LEU A 140 5.30 -18.04 -14.39
N LEU A 141 5.43 -18.12 -13.06
CA LEU A 141 5.70 -19.38 -12.34
C LEU A 141 4.59 -20.43 -12.53
N PHE A 142 3.32 -20.00 -12.59
CA PHE A 142 2.17 -20.91 -12.70
C PHE A 142 1.72 -21.18 -14.15
N MET A 143 2.10 -20.34 -15.11
CA MET A 143 1.73 -20.48 -16.53
C MET A 143 2.13 -21.81 -17.20
N PRO A 144 3.22 -22.52 -16.83
CA PRO A 144 3.53 -23.82 -17.43
C PRO A 144 2.47 -24.90 -17.14
N THR A 145 1.67 -24.74 -16.08
CA THR A 145 0.65 -25.71 -15.65
C THR A 145 -0.78 -25.20 -15.88
N TYR A 146 -0.98 -23.88 -15.85
CA TYR A 146 -2.31 -23.25 -15.87
C TYR A 146 -2.43 -22.23 -17.00
N THR A 147 -3.67 -21.98 -17.46
CA THR A 147 -3.95 -20.85 -18.36
C THR A 147 -3.57 -19.52 -17.70
N LEU A 148 -3.33 -18.46 -18.48
CA LEU A 148 -2.98 -17.13 -17.96
C LEU A 148 -3.91 -16.67 -16.83
N TRP A 149 -5.23 -16.82 -17.04
CA TRP A 149 -6.23 -16.42 -16.05
C TRP A 149 -6.17 -17.25 -14.76
N ASN A 150 -5.99 -18.56 -14.87
CA ASN A 150 -5.87 -19.43 -13.70
C ASN A 150 -4.54 -19.20 -12.95
N ALA A 151 -3.44 -18.99 -13.68
CA ALA A 151 -2.15 -18.63 -13.12
C ALA A 151 -2.23 -17.29 -12.35
N TYR A 152 -2.92 -16.29 -12.92
CA TYR A 152 -3.23 -15.03 -12.26
C TYR A 152 -4.03 -15.22 -10.97
N ILE A 153 -5.12 -15.99 -11.00
CA ILE A 153 -5.95 -16.25 -9.82
C ILE A 153 -5.12 -16.90 -8.71
N ILE A 154 -4.29 -17.89 -9.05
CA ILE A 154 -3.45 -18.60 -8.06
C ILE A 154 -2.39 -17.65 -7.49
N ALA A 155 -1.68 -16.89 -8.34
CA ALA A 155 -0.68 -15.92 -7.90
C ALA A 155 -1.30 -14.86 -6.99
N SER A 156 -2.46 -14.32 -7.36
CA SER A 156 -3.23 -13.37 -6.58
C SER A 156 -3.64 -13.96 -5.23
N ALA A 157 -4.26 -15.15 -5.23
CA ALA A 157 -4.68 -15.83 -4.00
C ALA A 157 -3.51 -16.07 -3.05
N LEU A 158 -2.36 -16.51 -3.57
CA LEU A 158 -1.15 -16.73 -2.76
C LEU A 158 -0.70 -15.44 -2.07
N THR A 159 -0.60 -14.32 -2.79
CA THR A 159 -0.22 -13.02 -2.22
C THR A 159 -1.24 -12.56 -1.17
N HIS A 160 -2.53 -12.63 -1.48
CA HIS A 160 -3.60 -12.23 -0.55
C HIS A 160 -3.59 -13.04 0.74
N ILE A 161 -3.54 -14.37 0.64
CA ILE A 161 -3.50 -15.26 1.82
C ILE A 161 -2.27 -14.94 2.67
N SER A 162 -1.11 -14.75 2.03
CA SER A 162 0.13 -14.39 2.73
C SER A 162 -0.01 -13.08 3.50
N MET A 163 -0.59 -12.06 2.89
CA MET A 163 -0.83 -10.77 3.53
C MET A 163 -1.87 -10.84 4.65
N ILE A 164 -2.94 -11.61 4.48
CA ILE A 164 -3.97 -11.83 5.51
C ILE A 164 -3.34 -12.50 6.74
N VAL A 165 -2.59 -13.59 6.54
CA VAL A 165 -1.90 -14.30 7.62
C VAL A 165 -0.94 -13.36 8.35
N LEU A 166 -0.15 -12.58 7.60
CA LEU A 166 0.76 -11.61 8.19
C LEU A 166 0.02 -10.53 8.99
N TRP A 167 -1.12 -10.04 8.49
CA TRP A 167 -1.91 -9.05 9.20
C TRP A 167 -2.48 -9.59 10.50
N ILE A 168 -3.01 -10.82 10.49
CA ILE A 168 -3.53 -11.49 11.69
C ILE A 168 -2.42 -11.62 12.75
N VAL A 169 -1.21 -12.01 12.34
CA VAL A 169 -0.05 -12.09 13.25
C VAL A 169 0.30 -10.72 13.83
N ILE A 170 0.31 -9.66 13.02
CA ILE A 170 0.54 -8.29 13.48
C ILE A 170 -0.53 -7.88 14.51
N LEU A 171 -1.81 -8.09 14.21
CA LEU A 171 -2.92 -7.73 15.08
C LEU A 171 -2.87 -8.50 16.41
N ALA A 172 -2.60 -9.80 16.38
CA ALA A 172 -2.44 -10.61 17.59
C ALA A 172 -1.30 -10.09 18.49
N LYS A 173 -0.15 -9.74 17.89
CA LYS A 173 1.00 -9.17 18.60
C LYS A 173 0.74 -7.78 19.15
N LEU A 174 -0.06 -6.96 18.48
CA LEU A 174 -0.44 -5.64 18.97
C LEU A 174 -1.48 -5.73 20.08
N TYR A 175 -2.46 -6.62 19.94
CA TYR A 175 -3.49 -6.87 20.94
C TYR A 175 -2.89 -7.32 22.28
N SER A 176 -1.91 -8.22 22.24
CA SER A 176 -1.22 -8.70 23.46
C SER A 176 -0.44 -7.61 24.21
N LYS A 177 -0.24 -6.42 23.61
CA LYS A 177 0.47 -5.28 24.19
C LYS A 177 -0.45 -4.15 24.66
N GLY A 178 -1.77 -4.32 24.54
CA GLY A 178 -2.77 -3.30 24.87
C GLY A 178 -2.77 -2.09 23.93
N ASN A 179 -3.84 -1.30 23.96
CA ASN A 179 -4.05 -0.12 23.12
C ASN A 179 -3.82 -0.41 21.61
N LEU A 180 -4.55 -1.41 21.10
CA LEU A 180 -4.41 -1.96 19.74
C LEU A 180 -4.40 -0.87 18.68
N TRP A 181 -5.40 0.02 18.68
CA TRP A 181 -5.60 1.00 17.61
C TRP A 181 -4.53 2.09 17.57
N SER A 182 -4.11 2.61 18.73
CA SER A 182 -3.00 3.57 18.75
C SER A 182 -1.71 2.93 18.21
N ARG A 183 -1.38 1.71 18.63
CA ARG A 183 -0.19 1.00 18.13
C ARG A 183 -0.28 0.62 16.65
N HIS A 184 -1.48 0.30 16.17
CA HIS A 184 -1.76 -0.08 14.78
C HIS A 184 -1.72 1.12 13.83
N TRP A 185 -2.19 2.30 14.25
CA TRP A 185 -2.29 3.46 13.37
C TRP A 185 -1.19 4.53 13.56
N ILE A 186 -0.59 4.64 14.74
CA ILE A 186 0.52 5.58 15.01
C ILE A 186 1.88 4.85 14.93
N GLY A 187 1.91 3.57 15.30
CA GLY A 187 3.11 2.74 15.20
C GLY A 187 4.12 2.91 16.34
N ARG A 188 3.89 3.84 17.27
CA ARG A 188 4.70 3.99 18.48
C ARG A 188 4.14 3.08 19.59
N SER A 189 5.06 2.44 20.31
CA SER A 189 4.76 2.04 21.68
C SER A 189 4.87 3.31 22.50
N ASN A 190 3.87 3.63 23.32
CA ASN A 190 4.12 4.51 24.47
C ASN A 190 5.22 3.82 25.27
N SER A 191 6.46 4.28 25.11
CA SER A 191 7.57 3.98 25.99
C SER A 191 7.70 5.18 26.90
N ASN A 192 7.12 5.04 28.10
CA ASN A 192 7.82 5.47 29.31
C ASN A 192 9.11 4.64 29.44
#